data_AF-A0A9Q0JRT2-F1
#
_entry.id   AF-A0A9Q0JRT2-F1
#
_cell.length_a   1.000
_cell.length_b   1.000
_cell.length_c   1.000
_cell.angle_alpha   90.00
_cell.angle_beta   90.00
_cell.angle_gamma   90.00
#
_symmetry.space_group_name_H-M   'P 1'
#
loop_
_entity.id
_entity.type
_entity.pdbx_description
1 polymer ?
#
loop_
_entity_poly.entity_id
_entity_poly.type
_entity_poly.pdbx_seq_one_letter_code
_entity_poly.pdbx_strand_id
1 'polypeptide(L)'
;MSDAEGVMQFICAIGEMARGARAPSIPAAWERHILCASVPPRVTCRHPEYDELPYPDTQGSIMPLDYITHKPLFFGPKEISVLRRLVPPNLSGCSTFEVITACLWKCRTVAIQSHPEEEMRLICAVNARKIFNPPLPLGYYGNSFALPVAVATAGDLAKNPLGFALELMKKAKADVTEEYMRSVASLMVTRGRPNYTIVRTYVVSDVRYAGTEALDFGWGKAVYAGLTKYVPVGSFYIPFTSNEGEKGILALLCLPRPAMEIFERELAKMLMKDHETAKTPSKSIVSSM
;
A
#
# COMPACT_ATOMS: atom_id res chain seq x y z
N MET A 1 -11.29 -0.48 -18.35
CA MET A 1 -10.81 -0.74 -16.98
C MET A 1 -9.72 0.27 -16.62
N SER A 2 -9.69 0.68 -15.35
CA SER A 2 -8.95 1.83 -14.81
C SER A 2 -8.45 1.52 -13.41
N ASP A 3 -7.36 2.18 -12.99
CA ASP A 3 -6.86 2.10 -11.61
C ASP A 3 -7.65 3.05 -10.69
N ALA A 4 -7.29 3.12 -9.41
CA ALA A 4 -8.01 3.91 -8.42
C ALA A 4 -8.10 5.41 -8.78
N GLU A 5 -7.03 5.98 -9.34
CA GLU A 5 -7.02 7.39 -9.78
C GLU A 5 -7.90 7.59 -11.01
N GLY A 6 -7.82 6.71 -12.01
CA GLY A 6 -8.71 6.76 -13.17
C GLY A 6 -10.18 6.60 -12.81
N VAL A 7 -10.50 5.72 -11.86
CA VAL A 7 -11.87 5.57 -11.32
C VAL A 7 -12.31 6.85 -10.61
N MET A 8 -11.48 7.43 -9.74
CA MET A 8 -11.87 8.64 -9.02
C MET A 8 -12.05 9.84 -9.95
N GLN A 9 -11.19 10.00 -10.95
CA GLN A 9 -11.35 11.03 -11.98
C GLN A 9 -12.70 10.91 -12.70
N PHE A 10 -13.18 9.68 -12.92
CA PHE A 10 -14.49 9.44 -13.54
C PHE A 10 -15.63 9.82 -12.60
N ILE A 11 -15.55 9.42 -11.34
CA ILE A 11 -16.56 9.76 -10.32
C ILE A 11 -16.61 11.28 -10.09
N CYS A 12 -15.47 11.97 -10.02
CA CYS A 12 -15.41 13.43 -9.91
C CYS A 12 -16.06 14.12 -11.11
N ALA A 13 -15.80 13.63 -12.33
CA ALA A 13 -16.47 14.15 -13.52
C ALA A 13 -18.00 13.99 -13.44
N ILE A 14 -18.51 12.85 -12.96
CA ILE A 14 -19.95 12.68 -12.72
C ILE A 14 -20.46 13.71 -11.70
N GLY A 15 -19.74 13.93 -10.60
CA GLY A 15 -20.09 14.93 -9.59
C GLY A 15 -20.20 16.35 -10.17
N GLU A 16 -19.28 16.73 -11.07
CA GLU A 16 -19.36 18.01 -11.78
C GLU A 16 -20.61 18.10 -12.67
N MET A 17 -20.88 17.06 -13.46
CA MET A 17 -22.06 17.03 -14.35
C MET A 17 -23.37 17.08 -13.53
N ALA A 18 -23.42 16.40 -12.38
CA ALA A 18 -24.56 16.45 -11.47
C ALA A 18 -24.82 17.86 -10.91
N ARG A 19 -23.76 18.68 -10.78
CA ARG A 19 -23.84 20.09 -10.38
C ARG A 19 -24.11 21.05 -11.55
N GLY A 20 -24.37 20.53 -12.76
CA GLY A 20 -24.72 21.32 -13.94
C GLY A 20 -23.54 21.73 -14.81
N ALA A 21 -22.33 21.17 -14.60
CA ALA A 21 -21.24 21.36 -15.53
C ALA A 21 -21.62 20.78 -16.92
N ARG A 22 -21.25 21.49 -18.00
CA ARG A 22 -21.50 21.02 -19.37
C ARG A 22 -20.47 20.01 -19.87
N ALA A 23 -19.29 19.99 -19.25
CA ALA A 23 -18.19 19.08 -19.53
C ALA A 23 -17.33 18.90 -18.28
N PRO A 24 -16.58 17.79 -18.16
CA PRO A 24 -15.61 17.61 -17.09
C PRO A 24 -14.50 18.68 -17.13
N SER A 25 -14.04 19.10 -15.96
CA SER A 25 -12.93 20.05 -15.79
C SER A 25 -11.59 19.51 -16.32
N ILE A 26 -11.41 18.19 -16.27
CA ILE A 26 -10.28 17.48 -16.83
C ILE A 26 -10.76 16.64 -18.03
N PRO A 27 -10.41 17.03 -19.27
CA PRO A 27 -10.75 16.25 -20.46
C PRO A 27 -10.13 14.85 -20.43
N ALA A 28 -10.84 13.86 -20.98
CA ALA A 28 -10.34 12.49 -21.05
C ALA A 28 -9.24 12.32 -22.10
N ALA A 29 -8.16 11.66 -21.69
CA ALA A 29 -7.07 11.22 -22.56
C ALA A 29 -7.10 9.68 -22.69
N TRP A 30 -7.27 9.20 -23.92
CA TRP A 30 -7.37 7.77 -24.25
C TRP A 30 -6.04 7.15 -24.72
N GLU A 31 -4.92 7.85 -24.50
CA GLU A 31 -3.59 7.56 -25.06
C GLU A 31 -2.91 6.32 -24.45
N ARG A 32 -3.61 5.18 -24.41
CA ARG A 32 -3.12 3.90 -23.88
C ARG A 32 -1.90 3.36 -24.63
N HIS A 33 -1.71 3.81 -25.87
CA HIS A 33 -0.57 3.44 -26.71
C HIS A 33 0.77 3.89 -26.10
N ILE A 34 0.77 4.90 -25.23
CA ILE A 34 1.98 5.36 -24.52
C ILE A 34 2.58 4.23 -23.65
N LEU A 35 1.72 3.33 -23.15
CA LEU A 35 2.09 2.21 -22.29
C LEU A 35 2.24 0.88 -23.05
N CYS A 36 2.23 0.90 -24.38
CA CYS A 36 2.46 -0.30 -25.17
C CYS A 36 3.87 -0.85 -24.94
N ALA A 37 3.98 -2.19 -24.95
CA ALA A 37 5.28 -2.84 -24.99
C ALA A 37 6.07 -2.43 -26.24
N SER A 38 7.39 -2.49 -26.15
CA SER A 38 8.26 -2.30 -27.32
C SER A 38 8.00 -3.41 -28.35
N VAL A 39 8.34 -3.15 -29.62
CA VAL A 39 8.27 -4.15 -30.69
C VAL A 39 9.68 -4.35 -31.26
N PRO A 40 10.31 -5.53 -31.08
CA PRO A 40 9.82 -6.69 -30.32
C PRO A 40 9.77 -6.40 -28.80
N PRO A 41 8.93 -7.13 -28.03
CA PRO A 41 8.89 -6.97 -26.58
C PRO A 41 10.25 -7.35 -25.98
N ARG A 42 10.76 -6.52 -25.08
CA ARG A 42 12.05 -6.72 -24.40
C ARG A 42 11.88 -6.51 -22.90
N VAL A 43 12.07 -7.57 -22.14
CA VAL A 43 12.14 -7.51 -20.68
C VAL A 43 13.57 -7.13 -20.30
N THR A 44 13.78 -5.91 -19.82
CA THR A 44 15.12 -5.36 -19.51
C THR A 44 15.43 -5.35 -18.02
N CYS A 45 14.40 -5.40 -17.17
CA CYS A 45 14.53 -5.43 -15.72
C CYS A 45 14.18 -6.81 -15.15
N ARG A 46 14.72 -7.11 -13.96
CA ARG A 46 14.20 -8.22 -13.15
C ARG A 46 12.89 -7.79 -12.50
N HIS A 47 11.94 -8.73 -12.45
CA HIS A 47 10.62 -8.51 -11.87
C HIS A 47 10.29 -9.58 -10.83
N PRO A 48 10.92 -9.55 -9.63
CA PRO A 48 10.76 -10.59 -8.63
C PRO A 48 9.32 -10.74 -8.13
N GLU A 49 8.49 -9.73 -8.33
CA GLU A 49 7.07 -9.78 -8.05
C GLU A 49 6.33 -10.83 -8.91
N TYR A 50 6.85 -11.18 -10.09
CA TYR A 50 6.28 -12.17 -11.02
C TYR A 50 7.11 -13.46 -11.16
N ASP A 51 8.10 -13.67 -10.28
CA ASP A 51 8.87 -14.92 -10.27
C ASP A 51 7.98 -16.08 -9.83
N GLU A 52 8.19 -17.26 -10.42
CA GLU A 52 7.58 -18.50 -9.96
C GLU A 52 8.41 -19.03 -8.80
N LEU A 53 7.84 -19.04 -7.60
CA LEU A 53 8.54 -19.57 -6.44
C LEU A 53 8.51 -21.10 -6.44
N PRO A 54 9.62 -21.78 -6.08
CA PRO A 54 9.73 -23.23 -6.11
C PRO A 54 8.96 -23.93 -4.99
N TYR A 55 8.12 -23.22 -4.23
CA TYR A 55 7.29 -23.80 -3.18
C TYR A 55 6.01 -24.33 -3.83
N PRO A 56 5.88 -25.66 -4.03
CA PRO A 56 4.58 -26.22 -4.37
C PRO A 56 3.65 -25.92 -3.20
N ASP A 57 2.39 -25.74 -3.52
CA ASP A 57 1.24 -25.28 -2.71
C ASP A 57 0.97 -26.09 -1.41
N THR A 58 2.00 -26.31 -0.61
CA THR A 58 2.01 -27.22 0.52
C THR A 58 2.40 -26.44 1.77
N GLN A 59 1.39 -26.20 2.60
CA GLN A 59 1.42 -25.77 4.01
C GLN A 59 1.51 -24.28 4.37
N GLY A 60 1.76 -23.34 3.45
CA GLY A 60 1.92 -21.92 3.83
C GLY A 60 1.12 -20.85 3.06
N SER A 61 0.51 -21.21 1.93
CA SER A 61 0.29 -20.28 0.81
C SER A 61 -1.09 -19.61 0.78
N ILE A 62 -2.16 -20.30 1.17
CA ILE A 62 -3.50 -19.72 1.17
C ILE A 62 -3.95 -19.63 2.61
N MET A 63 -3.84 -18.42 3.15
CA MET A 63 -4.64 -17.96 4.27
C MET A 63 -6.09 -18.40 4.04
N PRO A 64 -6.63 -19.39 4.78
CA PRO A 64 -8.02 -19.78 4.57
C PRO A 64 -8.87 -18.54 4.87
N LEU A 65 -9.59 -18.05 3.85
CA LEU A 65 -10.34 -16.79 3.96
C LEU A 65 -11.31 -16.81 5.13
N ASP A 66 -11.78 -18.00 5.50
CA ASP A 66 -12.77 -18.26 6.55
C ASP A 66 -12.26 -17.96 7.98
N TYR A 67 -10.95 -17.68 8.16
CA TYR A 67 -10.34 -17.37 9.46
C TYR A 67 -9.64 -16.00 9.52
N ILE A 68 -9.85 -15.15 8.52
CA ILE A 68 -9.25 -13.81 8.45
C ILE A 68 -10.00 -12.84 9.37
N THR A 69 -9.26 -12.20 10.27
CA THR A 69 -9.72 -11.06 11.06
C THR A 69 -9.32 -9.77 10.37
N HIS A 70 -10.29 -8.88 10.20
CA HIS A 70 -10.08 -7.54 9.67
C HIS A 70 -9.96 -6.55 10.82
N LYS A 71 -8.96 -5.66 10.76
CA LYS A 71 -8.80 -4.60 11.75
C LYS A 71 -8.49 -3.26 11.08
N PRO A 72 -9.33 -2.24 11.28
CA PRO A 72 -8.96 -0.87 10.94
C PRO A 72 -7.96 -0.35 11.99
N LEU A 73 -6.83 0.19 11.52
CA LEU A 73 -5.79 0.76 12.35
C LEU A 73 -5.70 2.26 12.07
N PHE A 74 -6.01 3.08 13.07
CA PHE A 74 -5.91 4.52 12.96
C PHE A 74 -4.50 4.99 13.37
N PHE A 75 -3.91 5.84 12.53
CA PHE A 75 -2.64 6.50 12.78
C PHE A 75 -2.87 8.00 12.75
N GLY A 76 -2.99 8.60 13.94
CA GLY A 76 -3.05 10.03 14.14
C GLY A 76 -1.66 10.65 14.22
N PRO A 77 -1.58 11.98 14.42
CA PRO A 77 -0.32 12.70 14.57
C PRO A 77 0.57 12.12 15.69
N LYS A 78 -0.03 11.62 16.77
CA LYS A 78 0.68 11.03 17.91
C LYS A 78 1.38 9.73 17.52
N GLU A 79 0.66 8.77 16.93
CA GLU A 79 1.20 7.49 16.50
C GLU A 79 2.28 7.69 15.42
N ILE A 80 2.02 8.58 14.46
CA ILE A 80 2.98 8.92 13.41
C ILE A 80 4.26 9.51 14.02
N SER A 81 4.14 10.40 15.01
CA SER A 81 5.28 11.00 15.69
C SER A 81 6.13 9.95 16.42
N VAL A 82 5.50 9.03 17.16
CA VAL A 82 6.18 7.91 17.83
C VAL A 82 6.94 7.06 16.80
N LEU A 83 6.28 6.65 15.72
CA LEU A 83 6.94 5.82 14.69
C LEU A 83 8.10 6.55 14.01
N ARG A 84 7.97 7.87 13.80
CA ARG A 84 9.05 8.69 13.22
C ARG A 84 10.28 8.77 14.12
N ARG A 85 10.13 8.72 15.45
CA ARG A 85 11.27 8.64 16.38
C ARG A 85 12.07 7.34 16.25
N LEU A 86 11.45 6.26 15.76
CA LEU A 86 12.12 4.99 15.50
C LEU A 86 12.90 4.95 14.17
N VAL A 87 12.80 6.02 13.37
CA VAL A 87 13.48 6.13 12.07
C VAL A 87 14.87 6.73 12.29
N PRO A 88 15.94 6.09 11.77
CA PRO A 88 17.29 6.62 11.95
C PRO A 88 17.47 7.95 11.19
N PRO A 89 18.39 8.85 11.64
CA PRO A 89 18.52 10.19 11.07
C PRO A 89 18.78 10.24 9.55
N ASN A 90 19.53 9.27 9.01
CA ASN A 90 19.80 9.14 7.58
C ASN A 90 18.55 8.83 6.73
N LEU A 91 17.46 8.39 7.38
CA LEU A 91 16.16 8.10 6.76
C LEU A 91 15.07 9.10 7.18
N SER A 92 15.42 10.22 7.81
CA SER A 92 14.45 11.23 8.28
C SER A 92 13.51 11.77 7.18
N GLY A 93 13.95 11.77 5.93
CA GLY A 93 13.15 12.15 4.75
C GLY A 93 12.08 11.13 4.30
N CYS A 94 11.81 10.07 5.06
CA CYS A 94 10.74 9.12 4.72
C CYS A 94 9.34 9.75 4.83
N SER A 95 8.48 9.41 3.87
CA SER A 95 7.06 9.75 3.88
C SER A 95 6.33 9.01 5.01
N THR A 96 5.18 9.57 5.44
CA THR A 96 4.34 8.91 6.46
C THR A 96 3.85 7.55 5.99
N PHE A 97 3.53 7.42 4.70
CA PHE A 97 3.21 6.13 4.07
C PHE A 97 4.32 5.10 4.32
N GLU A 98 5.57 5.49 4.08
CA GLU A 98 6.71 4.58 4.25
C GLU A 98 6.88 4.16 5.72
N VAL A 99 6.83 5.12 6.65
CA VAL A 99 7.01 4.84 8.08
C VAL A 99 5.94 3.86 8.61
N ILE A 100 4.66 4.10 8.27
CA ILE A 100 3.57 3.21 8.66
C ILE A 100 3.74 1.84 8.01
N THR A 101 4.01 1.79 6.71
CA THR A 101 4.12 0.53 5.96
C THR A 101 5.26 -0.35 6.45
N ALA A 102 6.44 0.24 6.73
CA ALA A 102 7.56 -0.51 7.29
C ALA A 102 7.25 -1.06 8.69
N CYS A 103 6.53 -0.29 9.51
CA CYS A 103 6.06 -0.74 10.83
C CYS A 103 5.08 -1.91 10.68
N LEU A 104 4.05 -1.76 9.84
CA LEU A 104 3.08 -2.81 9.59
C LEU A 104 3.72 -4.07 9.02
N TRP A 105 4.66 -3.95 8.07
CA TRP A 105 5.35 -5.09 7.48
C TRP A 105 6.18 -5.86 8.51
N LYS A 106 6.89 -5.14 9.38
CA LYS A 106 7.66 -5.73 10.48
C LYS A 106 6.75 -6.44 11.50
N CYS A 107 5.72 -5.76 12.00
CA CYS A 107 4.77 -6.36 12.95
C CYS A 107 4.05 -7.57 12.35
N ARG A 108 3.63 -7.46 11.09
CA ARG A 108 2.98 -8.54 10.34
C ARG A 108 3.89 -9.76 10.19
N THR A 109 5.16 -9.54 9.90
CA THR A 109 6.15 -10.60 9.76
C THR A 109 6.33 -11.38 11.06
N VAL A 110 6.51 -10.67 12.18
CA VAL A 110 6.62 -11.30 13.52
C VAL A 110 5.35 -12.06 13.88
N ALA A 111 4.18 -11.51 13.54
CA ALA A 111 2.88 -12.11 13.83
C ALA A 111 2.60 -13.41 13.07
N ILE A 112 3.16 -13.58 11.87
CA ILE A 112 2.97 -14.79 11.05
C ILE A 112 3.76 -15.99 11.61
N GLN A 113 4.82 -15.75 12.38
CA GLN A 113 5.65 -16.80 13.00
C GLN A 113 6.22 -17.81 12.00
N SER A 114 6.56 -17.35 10.80
CA SER A 114 7.28 -18.13 9.80
C SER A 114 8.67 -18.57 10.26
N HIS A 115 9.22 -19.58 9.58
CA HIS A 115 10.63 -19.95 9.75
C HIS A 115 11.52 -18.72 9.49
N PRO A 116 12.60 -18.47 10.26
CA PRO A 116 13.43 -17.27 10.12
C PRO A 116 13.99 -17.05 8.71
N GLU A 117 14.28 -18.12 7.98
CA GLU A 117 14.81 -18.08 6.60
C GLU A 117 13.71 -17.94 5.52
N GLU A 118 12.42 -17.96 5.88
CA GLU A 118 11.36 -17.75 4.89
C GLU A 118 11.38 -16.32 4.37
N GLU A 119 11.22 -16.19 3.04
CA GLU A 119 11.06 -14.89 2.40
C GLU A 119 9.73 -14.24 2.76
N MET A 120 9.80 -12.97 3.10
CA MET A 120 8.68 -12.06 3.32
C MET A 120 8.73 -10.98 2.26
N ARG A 121 7.61 -10.77 1.58
CA ARG A 121 7.51 -9.85 0.44
C ARG A 121 6.60 -8.67 0.81
N LEU A 122 6.99 -7.47 0.45
CA LEU A 122 6.17 -6.26 0.52
C LEU A 122 6.04 -5.66 -0.87
N ILE A 123 4.81 -5.58 -1.38
CA ILE A 123 4.49 -4.90 -2.63
C ILE A 123 3.85 -3.55 -2.30
N CYS A 124 4.41 -2.48 -2.84
CA CYS A 124 3.82 -1.14 -2.75
C CYS A 124 3.37 -0.72 -4.14
N ALA A 125 2.06 -0.48 -4.34
CA ALA A 125 1.58 0.03 -5.62
C ALA A 125 2.16 1.44 -5.89
N VAL A 126 2.92 1.58 -6.98
CA VAL A 126 3.55 2.86 -7.37
C VAL A 126 2.85 3.41 -8.61
N ASN A 127 2.21 4.57 -8.45
CA ASN A 127 1.62 5.30 -9.56
C ASN A 127 2.71 5.84 -10.51
N ALA A 128 2.65 5.42 -11.76
CA ALA A 128 3.66 5.71 -12.76
C ALA A 128 3.35 6.93 -13.64
N ARG A 129 2.20 7.59 -13.46
CA ARG A 129 1.78 8.74 -14.31
C ARG A 129 2.85 9.83 -14.41
N LYS A 130 3.55 10.12 -13.32
CA LYS A 130 4.61 11.15 -13.23
C LYS A 130 6.01 10.64 -13.56
N ILE A 131 6.18 9.35 -13.83
CA ILE A 131 7.48 8.70 -14.05
C ILE A 131 7.93 8.85 -15.52
N PHE A 132 6.98 8.89 -16.44
CA PHE A 132 7.25 9.07 -17.87
C PHE A 132 7.77 10.48 -18.20
N ASN A 133 8.55 10.59 -19.27
CA ASN A 133 8.98 11.87 -19.83
C ASN A 133 8.58 12.01 -21.31
N PRO A 134 7.57 12.85 -21.65
CA PRO A 134 6.77 13.67 -20.74
C PRO A 134 5.85 12.81 -19.84
N PRO A 135 5.39 13.34 -18.69
CA PRO A 135 4.41 12.67 -17.85
C PRO A 135 3.16 12.29 -18.64
N LEU A 136 2.45 11.25 -18.18
CA LEU A 136 1.16 10.91 -18.77
C LEU A 136 0.20 12.10 -18.66
N PRO A 137 -0.71 12.27 -19.64
CA PRO A 137 -1.70 13.34 -19.60
C PRO A 137 -2.47 13.31 -18.29
N LEU A 138 -2.77 14.50 -17.74
CA LEU A 138 -3.62 14.64 -16.55
C LEU A 138 -4.97 13.92 -16.74
N GLY A 139 -5.46 13.86 -17.98
CA GLY A 139 -6.68 13.19 -18.38
C GLY A 139 -6.60 11.65 -18.49
N TYR A 140 -5.48 11.01 -18.18
CA TYR A 140 -5.29 9.58 -18.43
C TYR A 140 -6.07 8.68 -17.45
N TYR A 141 -7.15 8.08 -17.96
CA TYR A 141 -8.06 7.22 -17.20
C TYR A 141 -7.59 5.77 -17.03
N GLY A 142 -6.54 5.33 -17.73
CA GLY A 142 -6.14 3.92 -17.73
C GLY A 142 -5.40 3.49 -16.47
N ASN A 143 -5.01 2.22 -16.41
CA ASN A 143 -4.06 1.76 -15.39
C ASN A 143 -2.67 2.29 -15.73
N SER A 144 -1.97 2.86 -14.75
CA SER A 144 -0.57 3.27 -14.87
C SER A 144 0.12 3.13 -13.52
N PHE A 145 0.42 1.91 -13.12
CA PHE A 145 1.17 1.62 -11.89
C PHE A 145 2.08 0.40 -12.06
N ALA A 146 3.09 0.33 -11.22
CA ALA A 146 3.93 -0.87 -11.01
C ALA A 146 3.68 -1.46 -9.62
N LEU A 147 4.09 -2.72 -9.45
CA LEU A 147 4.04 -3.47 -8.20
C LEU A 147 5.44 -3.91 -7.77
N PRO A 148 6.40 -2.97 -7.56
CA PRO A 148 7.72 -3.34 -7.09
C PRO A 148 7.65 -4.09 -5.76
N VAL A 149 8.57 -5.03 -5.57
CA VAL A 149 8.63 -5.87 -4.37
C VAL A 149 9.90 -5.61 -3.58
N ALA A 150 9.75 -5.38 -2.28
CA ALA A 150 10.81 -5.50 -1.30
C ALA A 150 10.79 -6.91 -0.71
N VAL A 151 11.96 -7.55 -0.59
CA VAL A 151 12.11 -8.93 -0.10
C VAL A 151 13.12 -8.93 1.04
N ALA A 152 12.79 -9.64 2.12
CA ALA A 152 13.70 -9.93 3.23
C ALA A 152 13.31 -11.24 3.90
N THR A 153 14.19 -11.81 4.71
CA THR A 153 13.85 -12.98 5.52
C THR A 153 12.99 -12.57 6.73
N ALA A 154 12.17 -13.50 7.23
CA ALA A 154 11.40 -13.27 8.45
C ALA A 154 12.30 -12.92 9.65
N GLY A 155 13.45 -13.58 9.74
CA GLY A 155 14.47 -13.35 10.77
C GLY A 155 15.08 -11.96 10.70
N ASP A 156 15.44 -11.49 9.50
CA ASP A 156 16.00 -10.15 9.31
C ASP A 156 15.00 -9.07 9.68
N LEU A 157 13.75 -9.19 9.22
CA LEU A 157 12.70 -8.25 9.56
C LEU A 157 12.40 -8.23 11.06
N ALA A 158 12.46 -9.38 11.74
CA ALA A 158 12.25 -9.45 13.19
C ALA A 158 13.40 -8.78 13.97
N LYS A 159 14.65 -9.07 13.62
CA LYS A 159 15.84 -8.65 14.39
C LYS A 159 16.29 -7.22 14.13
N ASN A 160 16.18 -6.73 12.89
CA ASN A 160 16.71 -5.42 12.50
C ASN A 160 15.78 -4.26 12.90
N PRO A 161 16.29 -3.03 13.08
CA PRO A 161 15.46 -1.86 13.39
C PRO A 161 14.52 -1.49 12.23
N LEU A 162 13.55 -0.61 12.50
CA LEU A 162 12.57 -0.15 11.50
C LEU A 162 13.23 0.41 10.22
N GLY A 163 14.41 1.03 10.37
CA GLY A 163 15.22 1.55 9.25
C GLY A 163 15.54 0.50 8.18
N PHE A 164 15.75 -0.76 8.55
CA PHE A 164 16.03 -1.84 7.60
C PHE A 164 14.87 -2.07 6.63
N ALA A 165 13.64 -2.20 7.17
CA ALA A 165 12.44 -2.36 6.35
C ALA A 165 12.17 -1.11 5.48
N LEU A 166 12.47 0.08 6.00
CA LEU A 166 12.36 1.34 5.24
C LEU A 166 13.31 1.39 4.05
N GLU A 167 14.58 1.02 4.23
CA GLU A 167 15.58 1.02 3.15
C GLU A 167 15.18 0.09 2.01
N LEU A 168 14.74 -1.13 2.33
CA LEU A 168 14.28 -2.10 1.34
C LEU A 168 13.10 -1.58 0.52
N MET A 169 12.10 -1.02 1.18
CA MET A 169 10.93 -0.45 0.51
C MET A 169 11.29 0.79 -0.33
N LYS A 170 12.17 1.67 0.17
CA LYS A 170 12.61 2.84 -0.59
C LYS A 170 13.36 2.45 -1.84
N LYS A 171 14.22 1.44 -1.75
CA LYS A 171 14.91 0.86 -2.90
C LYS A 171 13.90 0.29 -3.90
N ALA A 172 12.99 -0.57 -3.47
CA ALA A 172 11.98 -1.18 -4.34
C ALA A 172 11.13 -0.11 -5.06
N LYS A 173 10.70 0.95 -4.37
CA LYS A 173 9.97 2.06 -5.00
C LYS A 173 10.82 2.87 -5.98
N ALA A 174 12.10 3.09 -5.66
CA ALA A 174 13.02 3.83 -6.53
C ALA A 174 13.39 3.06 -7.81
N ASP A 175 13.30 1.73 -7.79
CA ASP A 175 13.51 0.90 -8.98
C ASP A 175 12.42 1.10 -10.05
N VAL A 176 11.26 1.68 -9.69
CA VAL A 176 10.20 2.01 -10.64
C VAL A 176 10.59 3.24 -11.45
N THR A 177 11.26 3.00 -12.57
CA THR A 177 11.62 3.99 -13.58
C THR A 177 10.74 3.84 -14.82
N GLU A 178 10.88 4.75 -15.80
CA GLU A 178 10.23 4.58 -17.10
C GLU A 178 10.68 3.28 -17.78
N GLU A 179 11.97 2.93 -17.69
CA GLU A 179 12.49 1.66 -18.19
C GLU A 179 11.82 0.47 -17.51
N TYR A 180 11.68 0.52 -16.18
CA TYR A 180 10.99 -0.53 -15.43
C TYR A 180 9.55 -0.71 -15.92
N MET A 181 8.81 0.39 -16.13
CA MET A 181 7.44 0.34 -16.67
C MET A 181 7.38 -0.29 -18.06
N ARG A 182 8.32 0.05 -18.95
CA ARG A 182 8.42 -0.54 -20.30
C ARG A 182 8.78 -2.03 -20.26
N SER A 183 9.63 -2.41 -19.30
CA SER A 183 9.98 -3.81 -19.04
C SER A 183 8.77 -4.60 -18.53
N VAL A 184 7.98 -4.06 -17.58
CA VAL A 184 6.72 -4.67 -17.13
C VAL A 184 5.77 -4.86 -18.31
N ALA A 185 5.56 -3.84 -19.14
CA ALA A 185 4.69 -3.96 -20.31
C ALA A 185 5.13 -5.10 -21.25
N SER A 186 6.43 -5.20 -21.50
CA SER A 186 7.01 -6.28 -22.32
C SER A 186 6.85 -7.65 -21.65
N LEU A 187 7.00 -7.73 -20.33
CA LEU A 187 6.78 -8.96 -19.56
C LEU A 187 5.33 -9.43 -19.67
N MET A 188 4.37 -8.51 -19.55
CA MET A 188 2.94 -8.81 -19.67
C MET A 188 2.58 -9.40 -21.03
N VAL A 189 3.18 -8.88 -22.12
CA VAL A 189 2.99 -9.42 -23.47
C VAL A 189 3.68 -10.78 -23.62
N THR A 190 4.92 -10.91 -23.11
CA THR A 190 5.74 -12.11 -23.30
C THR A 190 5.24 -13.31 -22.50
N ARG A 191 4.77 -13.09 -21.25
CA ARG A 191 4.33 -14.15 -20.33
C ARG A 191 2.80 -14.24 -20.17
N GLY A 192 2.03 -13.52 -20.99
CA GLY A 192 0.57 -13.61 -20.95
C GLY A 192 -0.08 -13.08 -19.67
N ARG A 193 0.46 -11.99 -19.10
CA ARG A 193 0.01 -11.35 -17.84
C ARG A 193 0.05 -12.30 -16.64
N PRO A 194 1.26 -12.70 -16.20
CA PRO A 194 1.39 -13.58 -15.04
C PRO A 194 0.83 -12.91 -13.78
N ASN A 195 0.31 -13.73 -12.88
CA ASN A 195 -0.02 -13.27 -11.53
C ASN A 195 1.27 -12.92 -10.78
N TYR A 196 1.21 -11.92 -9.91
CA TYR A 196 2.28 -11.69 -8.96
C TYR A 196 2.23 -12.75 -7.85
N THR A 197 3.36 -13.01 -7.21
CA THR A 197 3.46 -13.94 -6.08
C THR A 197 2.63 -13.44 -4.90
N ILE A 198 1.67 -14.25 -4.45
CA ILE A 198 0.83 -13.97 -3.27
C ILE A 198 1.40 -14.56 -1.98
N VAL A 199 2.26 -15.57 -2.09
CA VAL A 199 2.82 -16.30 -0.94
C VAL A 199 3.69 -15.37 -0.11
N ARG A 200 3.35 -15.24 1.18
CA ARG A 200 4.04 -14.35 2.15
C ARG A 200 4.16 -12.90 1.67
N THR A 201 3.29 -12.48 0.75
CA THR A 201 3.24 -11.12 0.23
C THR A 201 2.27 -10.28 1.04
N TYR A 202 2.72 -9.09 1.40
CA TYR A 202 1.91 -8.02 1.93
C TYR A 202 1.79 -6.93 0.86
N VAL A 203 0.59 -6.69 0.34
CA VAL A 203 0.35 -5.65 -0.67
C VAL A 203 -0.14 -4.39 0.02
N VAL A 204 0.40 -3.23 -0.32
CA VAL A 204 -0.04 -1.95 0.25
C VAL A 204 -0.29 -0.94 -0.85
N SER A 205 -1.43 -0.23 -0.76
CA SER A 205 -1.81 0.84 -1.67
C SER A 205 -2.25 2.08 -0.90
N ASP A 206 -1.70 3.22 -1.27
CA ASP A 206 -2.10 4.51 -0.72
C ASP A 206 -3.15 5.17 -1.62
N VAL A 207 -4.40 5.22 -1.16
CA VAL A 207 -5.49 5.84 -1.92
C VAL A 207 -5.93 7.19 -1.33
N ARG A 208 -5.17 7.72 -0.37
CA ARG A 208 -5.45 9.03 0.26
C ARG A 208 -5.48 10.19 -0.72
N TYR A 209 -4.72 10.07 -1.81
CA TYR A 209 -4.59 11.08 -2.84
C TYR A 209 -5.40 10.76 -4.09
N ALA A 210 -6.32 9.80 -4.03
CA ALA A 210 -7.13 9.44 -5.19
C ALA A 210 -8.08 10.56 -5.62
N GLY A 211 -8.41 11.52 -4.74
CA GLY A 211 -9.31 12.65 -5.04
C GLY A 211 -10.67 12.60 -4.34
N THR A 212 -10.82 11.72 -3.34
CA THR A 212 -12.09 11.52 -2.60
C THR A 212 -12.60 12.79 -1.91
N GLU A 213 -11.71 13.66 -1.45
CA GLU A 213 -12.05 14.92 -0.76
C GLU A 213 -12.67 15.98 -1.69
N ALA A 214 -12.45 15.85 -3.00
CA ALA A 214 -13.01 16.75 -4.01
C ALA A 214 -14.38 16.28 -4.50
N LEU A 215 -14.85 15.12 -4.04
CA LEU A 215 -16.08 14.53 -4.51
C LEU A 215 -17.31 15.26 -3.95
N ASP A 216 -18.11 15.85 -4.85
CA ASP A 216 -19.34 16.56 -4.55
C ASP A 216 -20.34 16.43 -5.71
N PHE A 217 -21.51 15.86 -5.43
CA PHE A 217 -22.60 15.67 -6.38
C PHE A 217 -23.68 16.77 -6.34
N GLY A 218 -23.48 17.81 -5.52
CA GLY A 218 -24.45 18.90 -5.31
C GLY A 218 -25.05 18.95 -3.91
N TRP A 219 -24.68 17.99 -3.03
CA TRP A 219 -25.12 17.94 -1.63
C TRP A 219 -23.98 18.21 -0.64
N GLY A 220 -22.84 18.69 -1.14
CA GLY A 220 -21.64 18.94 -0.35
C GLY A 220 -20.58 17.86 -0.53
N LYS A 221 -19.41 18.11 0.05
CA LYS A 221 -18.23 17.24 -0.07
C LYS A 221 -18.43 15.91 0.67
N ALA A 222 -17.84 14.86 0.12
CA ALA A 222 -17.81 13.55 0.76
C ALA A 222 -17.19 13.62 2.17
N VAL A 223 -17.93 13.12 3.17
CA VAL A 223 -17.46 12.98 4.55
C VAL A 223 -16.51 11.78 4.68
N TYR A 224 -16.78 10.72 3.92
CA TYR A 224 -15.97 9.51 3.88
C TYR A 224 -16.05 8.87 2.49
N ALA A 225 -14.93 8.33 2.03
CA ALA A 225 -14.88 7.44 0.88
C ALA A 225 -13.84 6.36 1.16
N GLY A 226 -14.24 5.10 0.98
CA GLY A 226 -13.40 3.95 1.26
C GLY A 226 -13.79 2.75 0.40
N LEU A 227 -13.08 1.65 0.60
CA LEU A 227 -13.27 0.45 -0.20
C LEU A 227 -14.50 -0.33 0.28
N THR A 228 -15.30 -0.81 -0.66
CA THR A 228 -16.51 -1.61 -0.40
C THR A 228 -16.23 -3.10 -0.23
N LYS A 229 -15.09 -3.59 -0.76
CA LYS A 229 -14.64 -4.98 -0.64
C LYS A 229 -13.17 -5.02 -0.23
N TYR A 230 -12.88 -5.86 0.77
CA TYR A 230 -11.53 -6.07 1.28
C TYR A 230 -10.74 -6.98 0.33
N VAL A 231 -9.47 -6.67 0.12
CA VAL A 231 -8.54 -7.54 -0.61
C VAL A 231 -7.77 -8.38 0.42
N PRO A 232 -7.91 -9.72 0.43
CA PRO A 232 -7.35 -10.58 1.49
C PRO A 232 -5.82 -10.49 1.69
N VAL A 233 -5.12 -9.90 0.73
CA VAL A 233 -3.65 -9.84 0.68
C VAL A 233 -3.07 -8.45 0.90
N GLY A 234 -3.89 -7.43 1.17
CA GLY A 234 -3.37 -6.07 1.22
C GLY A 234 -4.06 -5.05 2.09
N SER A 235 -3.29 -4.02 2.44
CA SER A 235 -3.73 -2.84 3.17
C SER A 235 -3.91 -1.64 2.26
N PHE A 236 -5.01 -0.94 2.49
CA PHE A 236 -5.30 0.32 1.82
C PHE A 236 -5.33 1.43 2.84
N TYR A 237 -4.63 2.52 2.52
CA TYR A 237 -4.61 3.70 3.36
C TYR A 237 -5.61 4.71 2.83
N ILE A 238 -6.54 5.11 3.70
CA ILE A 238 -7.58 6.09 3.41
C ILE A 238 -7.47 7.26 4.40
N PRO A 239 -7.87 8.47 4.00
CA PRO A 239 -7.93 9.59 4.92
C PRO A 239 -9.10 9.36 5.88
N PHE A 240 -8.90 9.64 7.16
CA PHE A 240 -9.92 9.40 8.18
C PHE A 240 -9.87 10.48 9.26
N THR A 241 -11.04 10.85 9.78
CA THR A 241 -11.17 11.74 10.92
C THR A 241 -11.81 10.94 12.04
N SER A 242 -11.18 10.90 13.22
CA SER A 242 -11.71 10.20 14.38
C SER A 242 -12.97 10.85 14.94
N ASN A 243 -13.66 10.16 15.85
CA ASN A 243 -14.85 10.70 16.54
C ASN A 243 -14.52 11.96 17.35
N GLU A 244 -13.28 12.11 17.80
CA GLU A 244 -12.74 13.28 18.49
C GLU A 244 -12.29 14.41 17.53
N GLY A 245 -12.46 14.23 16.22
CA GLY A 245 -12.09 15.20 15.21
C GLY A 245 -10.61 15.14 14.79
N GLU A 246 -9.85 14.13 15.22
CA GLU A 246 -8.43 14.01 14.87
C GLU A 246 -8.28 13.47 13.44
N LYS A 247 -7.61 14.24 12.57
CA LYS A 247 -7.29 13.80 11.21
C LYS A 247 -6.09 12.85 11.23
N GLY A 248 -6.23 11.73 10.54
CA GLY A 248 -5.17 10.73 10.43
C GLY A 248 -5.35 9.82 9.23
N ILE A 249 -4.74 8.65 9.33
CA ILE A 249 -4.72 7.63 8.29
C ILE A 249 -5.36 6.37 8.86
N LEU A 250 -6.34 5.83 8.15
CA LEU A 250 -6.86 4.50 8.46
C LEU A 250 -6.18 3.48 7.53
N ALA A 251 -5.46 2.53 8.12
CA ALA A 251 -4.91 1.38 7.44
C ALA A 251 -5.79 0.16 7.70
N LEU A 252 -6.33 -0.43 6.63
CA LEU A 252 -7.13 -1.66 6.74
C LEU A 252 -6.19 -2.86 6.70
N LEU A 253 -6.09 -3.65 7.76
CA LEU A 253 -5.24 -4.85 7.81
C LEU A 253 -6.09 -6.11 7.92
N CYS A 254 -5.62 -7.19 7.30
CA CYS A 254 -6.21 -8.52 7.41
C CYS A 254 -5.13 -9.56 7.77
N LEU A 255 -5.41 -10.35 8.82
CA LEU A 255 -4.55 -11.43 9.30
C LEU A 255 -5.40 -12.54 9.91
N PRO A 256 -4.91 -13.79 10.00
CA PRO A 256 -5.63 -14.84 10.70
C PRO A 256 -5.75 -14.47 12.17
N ARG A 257 -6.84 -14.84 12.82
CA ARG A 257 -7.11 -14.43 14.22
C ARG A 257 -5.91 -14.64 15.16
N PRO A 258 -5.22 -15.79 15.18
CA PRO A 258 -4.06 -15.98 16.08
C PRO A 258 -2.91 -15.01 15.79
N ALA A 259 -2.66 -14.70 14.52
CA ALA A 259 -1.63 -13.74 14.14
C ALA A 259 -2.07 -12.30 14.45
N MET A 260 -3.37 -11.97 14.36
CA MET A 260 -3.85 -10.63 14.67
C MET A 260 -3.57 -10.25 16.14
N GLU A 261 -3.74 -11.17 17.08
CA GLU A 261 -3.42 -10.93 18.50
C GLU A 261 -1.92 -10.66 18.72
N ILE A 262 -1.04 -11.39 18.03
CA ILE A 262 0.41 -11.16 18.09
C ILE A 262 0.74 -9.81 17.44
N PHE A 263 0.17 -9.54 16.27
CA PHE A 263 0.35 -8.31 15.51
C PHE A 263 0.02 -7.08 16.37
N GLU A 264 -1.12 -7.08 17.06
CA GLU A 264 -1.54 -5.98 17.91
C GLU A 264 -0.57 -5.72 19.06
N ARG A 265 -0.06 -6.79 19.68
CA ARG A 265 0.98 -6.65 20.72
C ARG A 265 2.26 -6.06 20.17
N GLU A 266 2.72 -6.51 19.00
CA GLU A 266 3.92 -5.97 18.36
C GLU A 266 3.76 -4.50 17.94
N LEU A 267 2.60 -4.14 17.39
CA LEU A 267 2.28 -2.76 17.05
C LEU A 267 2.23 -1.88 18.31
N ALA A 268 1.56 -2.35 19.37
CA ALA A 268 1.52 -1.65 20.65
C ALA A 268 2.91 -1.45 21.24
N LYS A 269 3.79 -2.46 21.20
CA LYS A 269 5.20 -2.31 21.63
C LYS A 269 5.93 -1.23 20.86
N MET A 270 5.74 -1.15 19.53
CA MET A 270 6.35 -0.09 18.72
C MET A 270 5.80 1.30 19.08
N LEU A 271 4.50 1.40 19.37
CA LEU A 271 3.84 2.66 19.75
C LEU A 271 4.05 3.04 21.23
N MET A 272 4.49 2.10 22.08
CA MET A 272 4.75 2.32 23.52
C MET A 272 6.23 2.46 23.87
N LYS A 273 7.15 2.38 22.92
CA LYS A 273 8.61 2.44 23.17
C LYS A 273 9.12 3.75 23.82
N ASP A 274 8.24 4.70 24.12
CA ASP A 274 8.52 5.90 24.92
C ASP A 274 8.12 5.79 26.42
N HIS A 275 7.47 4.71 26.86
CA HIS A 275 6.99 4.59 28.24
C HIS A 275 7.98 4.02 29.26
N GLU A 276 9.17 3.55 28.86
CA GLU A 276 10.19 3.10 29.84
C GLU A 276 10.93 4.25 30.55
N THR A 277 10.69 5.51 30.15
CA THR A 277 11.18 6.69 30.91
C THR A 277 10.11 7.43 31.73
N ALA A 278 8.85 6.97 31.76
CA ALA A 278 7.85 7.59 32.64
C ALA A 278 6.86 6.55 33.18
N LYS A 279 7.05 6.17 34.45
CA LYS A 279 6.09 5.40 35.24
C LYS A 279 4.74 6.12 35.24
N THR A 280 3.66 5.43 34.81
CA THR A 280 2.32 5.28 35.44
C THR A 280 1.36 4.70 34.38
N PRO A 281 0.51 3.69 34.68
CA PRO A 281 -0.21 2.93 33.65
C PRO A 281 -1.48 3.64 33.16
N SER A 282 -1.64 3.83 31.84
CA SER A 282 -2.89 4.28 31.24
C SER A 282 -3.71 3.12 30.66
N LYS A 283 -5.01 3.13 30.96
CA LYS A 283 -6.00 2.10 30.68
C LYS A 283 -6.32 1.93 29.19
N SER A 284 -6.51 0.67 28.81
CA SER A 284 -7.36 0.11 27.74
C SER A 284 -7.28 0.73 26.33
N ILE A 285 -6.55 0.05 25.44
CA ILE A 285 -6.77 0.06 24.00
C ILE A 285 -7.72 -1.11 23.67
N VAL A 286 -9.04 -0.92 23.77
CA VAL A 286 -10.05 -1.73 23.05
C VAL A 286 -11.37 -0.94 22.97
N SER A 287 -11.86 -0.76 21.74
CA SER A 287 -13.25 -0.53 21.33
C SER A 287 -14.01 0.70 21.86
N SER A 288 -14.25 1.63 20.95
CA SER A 288 -15.62 2.10 20.68
C SER A 288 -15.71 2.53 19.21
N MET A 289 -16.50 1.78 18.44
CA MET A 289 -17.17 2.29 17.24
C MET A 289 -18.14 3.38 17.64
#